data_AF-A0A673G3C8-F1
#
_entry.id   AF-A0A673G3C8-F1
#
_cell.length_a   1.000
_cell.length_b   1.000
_cell.length_c   1.000
_cell.angle_alpha   90.00
_cell.angle_beta   90.00
_cell.angle_gamma   90.00
#
_symmetry.space_group_name_H-M   'P 1'
#
loop_
_entity.id
_entity.type
_entity.pdbx_description
1 polymer ?
#
loop_
_entity_poly.entity_id
_entity_poly.type
_entity_poly.pdbx_seq_one_letter_code
_entity_poly.pdbx_strand_id
1 'polypeptide(L)'
;MRAASSPACLSPLLLCLCVLQRSYGTPSPPSPTFTHSQTKLPDSDKDSHHRPKRGWIWNQFFVLEEHIGPDAQYVGKVRALFLFRSVYLKISEGAKKIKILIFHAKKSLDREKKSHYVLHARAVDRFTNRAVEPESEFIIKVQDVNDNAPKFPDGPFSASVPEMADIGTSVFQITATDADDPTYGNSAKIVYSILQGQPFFTVDPKTGVIRTALPNMDRETREMYSVIIQAKDMAGSVGGLSGSTTVNISLADINDNPPRFPQKNYQLYVPESAQVGKAVGKIKANDEDLGVNAEMTYRITNEEGAAMFSISTDSDKREGVISLRKPLDYEKKKAYSLNIEGVNTHLDPRFSYLGSFKDTTTLKLIIGDVDEAPVFTMDYYIMDVYENAPAGTEVSMVTAQDPDSTRSKVRYSIDQNAEGDALFTIDVDSGLITTTKSLDREELAWHNITVMASEIDNPNLVSYVPVTVQVLDVNDNAPYIVTDSALVVCEDSKAGQVIQTIRATDKDNFANGRFTFALPEDLPANPNFTLKDNAGQTLSTSPQTYLVPHVVTHITLISSLPLLFLLFFFISLQGQPSCFLGNQVCVYVSSTLPGGDGWAVMISF
;
A
#
# COMPACT_ATOMS: atom_id res chain seq x y z
N MET A 1 33.66 18.79 -65.38
CA MET A 1 34.46 18.01 -66.36
C MET A 1 33.87 16.60 -66.40
N ARG A 2 33.55 16.13 -67.62
CA ARG A 2 33.37 14.74 -68.15
C ARG A 2 33.50 13.57 -67.14
N ALA A 3 32.74 12.46 -67.19
CA ALA A 3 31.84 11.89 -68.21
C ALA A 3 30.99 10.72 -67.64
N ALA A 4 29.94 10.38 -68.40
CA ALA A 4 29.15 9.14 -68.55
C ALA A 4 29.65 7.86 -67.83
N SER A 5 28.78 6.99 -67.29
CA SER A 5 27.86 6.15 -68.08
C SER A 5 26.88 5.34 -67.18
N SER A 6 25.74 5.00 -67.78
CA SER A 6 24.53 4.34 -67.27
C SER A 6 24.70 2.85 -66.84
N PRO A 7 23.67 2.20 -66.25
CA PRO A 7 23.77 1.15 -65.24
C PRO A 7 23.71 -0.28 -65.80
N ALA A 8 24.13 -1.27 -65.01
CA ALA A 8 23.97 -2.69 -65.30
C ALA A 8 23.06 -3.37 -64.27
N CYS A 9 21.92 -3.84 -64.78
CA CYS A 9 20.96 -4.74 -64.15
C CYS A 9 21.60 -6.08 -63.76
N LEU A 10 21.17 -6.65 -62.63
CA LEU A 10 21.22 -8.09 -62.37
C LEU A 10 19.87 -8.52 -61.78
N SER A 11 18.96 -8.95 -62.66
CA SER A 11 17.83 -9.82 -62.32
C SER A 11 18.29 -11.28 -62.35
N PRO A 12 17.81 -12.15 -61.44
CA PRO A 12 18.02 -13.58 -61.56
C PRO A 12 17.09 -14.18 -62.62
N LEU A 13 17.64 -15.11 -63.40
CA LEU A 13 16.99 -15.83 -64.50
C LEU A 13 15.68 -16.52 -64.06
N LEU A 14 14.56 -16.07 -64.63
CA LEU A 14 13.36 -16.90 -64.83
C LEU A 14 13.55 -17.71 -66.11
N LEU A 15 13.77 -19.02 -66.00
CA LEU A 15 13.66 -19.94 -67.13
C LEU A 15 12.25 -20.54 -67.13
N CYS A 16 11.39 -19.92 -67.92
CA CYS A 16 10.10 -20.46 -68.34
C CYS A 16 10.38 -21.47 -69.46
N LEU A 17 10.12 -22.76 -69.20
CA LEU A 17 10.07 -23.81 -70.22
C LEU A 17 8.70 -24.48 -70.14
N CYS A 18 7.74 -23.87 -70.84
CA CYS A 18 6.52 -24.54 -71.24
C CYS A 18 6.84 -25.60 -72.31
N VAL A 19 6.73 -26.85 -71.89
CA VAL A 19 6.16 -28.01 -72.59
C VAL A 19 5.78 -27.80 -74.06
N LEU A 20 6.51 -28.45 -74.96
CA LEU A 20 5.98 -29.02 -76.19
C LEU A 20 6.85 -30.23 -76.55
N GLN A 21 6.56 -31.38 -75.93
CA GLN A 21 7.05 -32.66 -76.41
C GLN A 21 5.87 -33.56 -76.74
N ARG A 22 5.86 -33.94 -78.03
CA ARG A 22 4.98 -34.90 -78.67
C ARG A 22 4.79 -36.15 -77.82
N SER A 23 3.54 -36.57 -77.73
CA SER A 23 3.11 -37.91 -77.33
C SER A 23 3.82 -38.97 -78.18
N TYR A 24 4.86 -39.59 -77.63
CA TYR A 24 5.20 -40.96 -77.98
C TYR A 24 4.49 -41.85 -76.97
N GLY A 25 3.41 -42.49 -77.42
CA GLY A 25 2.79 -43.58 -76.69
C GLY A 25 3.81 -44.71 -76.56
N THR A 26 4.31 -44.92 -75.35
CA THR A 26 5.02 -46.14 -74.99
C THR A 26 4.05 -47.09 -74.30
N PRO A 27 4.09 -48.39 -74.63
CA PRO A 27 3.10 -49.35 -74.15
C PRO A 27 3.20 -49.52 -72.64
N SER A 28 2.05 -49.81 -72.03
CA SER A 28 1.94 -50.35 -70.69
C SER A 28 2.99 -51.45 -70.47
N PRO A 29 3.73 -51.42 -69.34
CA PRO A 29 4.61 -52.52 -69.00
C PRO A 29 3.75 -53.79 -68.89
N PRO A 30 4.17 -54.92 -69.47
CA PRO A 30 3.46 -56.17 -69.30
C PRO A 30 3.38 -56.48 -67.81
N SER A 31 2.18 -56.84 -67.35
CA SER A 31 1.94 -57.37 -66.01
C SER A 31 3.04 -58.38 -65.65
N PRO A 32 3.62 -58.36 -64.44
CA PRO A 32 4.64 -59.33 -64.08
C PRO A 32 4.01 -60.72 -64.10
N THR A 33 4.26 -61.46 -65.17
CA THR A 33 4.02 -62.90 -65.24
C THR A 33 5.01 -63.55 -64.29
N PHE A 34 4.62 -63.77 -63.05
CA PHE A 34 5.36 -64.64 -62.14
C PHE A 34 5.25 -66.09 -62.65
N THR A 35 6.18 -66.49 -63.51
CA THR A 35 6.48 -67.91 -63.74
C THR A 35 7.38 -68.38 -62.60
N HIS A 36 6.80 -68.94 -61.55
CA HIS A 36 7.59 -69.62 -60.52
C HIS A 36 7.85 -71.08 -60.91
N SER A 37 9.13 -71.43 -60.90
CA SER A 37 9.67 -72.76 -61.16
C SER A 37 9.09 -73.80 -60.20
N GLN A 38 8.68 -74.94 -60.75
CA GLN A 38 8.44 -76.13 -59.94
C GLN A 38 9.80 -76.64 -59.44
N THR A 39 10.08 -76.49 -58.15
CA THR A 39 11.10 -77.30 -57.49
C THR A 39 10.64 -78.77 -57.51
N LYS A 40 11.26 -79.56 -58.37
CA LYS A 40 11.22 -81.03 -58.33
C LYS A 40 11.90 -81.48 -57.02
N LEU A 41 11.15 -82.13 -56.14
CA LEU A 41 11.73 -83.01 -55.12
C LEU A 41 12.04 -84.38 -55.77
N PRO A 42 13.10 -85.08 -55.32
CA PRO A 42 13.61 -86.27 -55.99
C PRO A 42 12.67 -87.47 -55.86
N ASP A 43 12.64 -88.30 -56.90
CA ASP A 43 11.94 -89.59 -56.95
C ASP A 43 12.51 -90.54 -55.89
N SER A 44 11.67 -91.00 -54.97
CA SER A 44 11.92 -92.21 -54.17
C SER A 44 10.61 -92.97 -53.93
N ASP A 45 10.65 -94.23 -54.33
CA ASP A 45 9.78 -95.36 -54.00
C ASP A 45 8.30 -95.38 -54.38
N LYS A 46 8.04 -96.25 -55.35
CA LYS A 46 6.78 -96.94 -55.58
C LYS A 46 6.62 -98.00 -54.49
N ASP A 47 5.76 -97.77 -53.50
CA ASP A 47 4.80 -98.78 -53.06
C ASP A 47 3.79 -98.25 -52.03
N SER A 48 2.59 -98.83 -52.10
CA SER A 48 1.52 -98.81 -51.11
C SER A 48 0.61 -97.57 -50.97
N HIS A 49 -0.68 -97.89 -50.88
CA HIS A 49 -1.84 -97.01 -50.82
C HIS A 49 -1.90 -96.17 -49.54
N HIS A 50 -1.34 -94.96 -49.55
CA HIS A 50 -1.88 -93.77 -48.84
C HIS A 50 -1.05 -92.54 -49.22
N ARG A 51 -1.41 -91.84 -50.31
CA ARG A 51 -0.88 -90.49 -50.53
C ARG A 51 -1.48 -89.57 -49.45
N PRO A 52 -0.67 -88.89 -48.62
CA PRO A 52 -1.20 -87.88 -47.72
C PRO A 52 -1.86 -86.79 -48.57
N LYS A 53 -3.11 -86.44 -48.20
CA LYS A 53 -3.88 -85.39 -48.86
C LYS A 53 -3.05 -84.10 -48.82
N ARG A 54 -2.56 -83.64 -49.97
CA ARG A 54 -1.92 -82.32 -50.10
C ARG A 54 -2.96 -81.27 -49.69
N GLY A 55 -2.80 -80.69 -48.49
CA GLY A 55 -3.44 -79.43 -48.13
C GLY A 55 -3.01 -78.35 -49.12
N TRP A 56 -3.88 -77.38 -49.37
CA TRP A 56 -3.64 -76.28 -50.29
C TRP A 56 -2.36 -75.53 -49.90
N ILE A 57 -1.35 -75.51 -50.78
CA ILE A 57 -0.05 -74.85 -50.55
C ILE A 57 -0.18 -73.32 -50.70
N TRP A 58 -1.28 -72.84 -51.29
CA TRP A 58 -1.57 -71.41 -51.45
C TRP A 58 -3.01 -71.14 -51.04
N ASN A 59 -3.20 -70.61 -49.83
CA ASN A 59 -4.49 -70.24 -49.27
C ASN A 59 -4.63 -68.73 -49.03
N GLN A 60 -3.75 -67.91 -49.60
CA GLN A 60 -3.81 -66.45 -49.49
C GLN A 60 -3.98 -65.80 -50.86
N PHE A 61 -4.96 -64.91 -50.96
CA PHE A 61 -5.22 -64.05 -52.11
C PHE A 61 -5.06 -62.59 -51.71
N PHE A 62 -4.74 -61.74 -52.68
CA PHE A 62 -4.54 -60.31 -52.47
C PHE A 62 -5.45 -59.53 -53.41
N VAL A 63 -6.04 -58.45 -52.90
CA VAL A 63 -6.91 -57.53 -53.66
C VAL A 63 -6.61 -56.12 -53.20
N LEU A 64 -6.39 -55.18 -54.12
CA LEU A 64 -6.21 -53.77 -53.77
C LEU A 64 -7.53 -53.19 -53.26
N GLU A 65 -7.46 -52.36 -52.23
CA GLU A 65 -8.59 -51.53 -51.83
C GLU A 65 -8.87 -50.41 -52.85
N GLU A 66 -10.01 -49.74 -52.65
CA GLU A 66 -10.44 -48.57 -53.43
C GLU A 66 -10.33 -48.72 -54.95
N HIS A 67 -10.64 -49.92 -55.45
CA HIS A 67 -10.56 -50.23 -56.87
C HIS A 67 -11.50 -49.34 -57.70
N ILE A 68 -10.89 -48.52 -58.56
CA ILE A 68 -11.58 -47.61 -59.46
C ILE A 68 -11.97 -48.34 -60.75
N GLY A 69 -13.22 -48.77 -60.85
CA GLY A 69 -13.77 -49.35 -62.08
C GLY A 69 -15.23 -49.83 -61.95
N PRO A 70 -15.99 -49.93 -63.06
CA PRO A 70 -17.40 -50.35 -63.04
C PRO A 70 -17.57 -51.87 -62.83
N ASP A 71 -16.51 -52.65 -63.05
CA ASP A 71 -16.52 -54.10 -63.03
C ASP A 71 -16.03 -54.69 -61.71
N ALA A 72 -16.54 -55.87 -61.37
CA ALA A 72 -16.13 -56.59 -60.18
C ALA A 72 -14.65 -57.02 -60.28
N GLN A 73 -13.82 -56.61 -59.32
CA GLN A 73 -12.37 -56.84 -59.34
C GLN A 73 -12.04 -58.33 -59.12
N TYR A 74 -11.26 -58.93 -60.00
CA TYR A 74 -10.83 -60.33 -59.88
C TYR A 74 -9.83 -60.48 -58.71
N VAL A 75 -10.14 -61.39 -57.77
CA VAL A 75 -9.32 -61.65 -56.57
C VAL A 75 -8.49 -62.93 -56.74
N GLY A 76 -9.06 -63.96 -57.38
CA GLY A 76 -8.38 -65.24 -57.50
C GLY A 76 -9.28 -66.37 -57.94
N LYS A 77 -8.67 -67.54 -58.10
CA LYS A 77 -9.35 -68.74 -58.61
C LYS A 77 -8.92 -69.98 -57.83
N VAL A 78 -9.91 -70.74 -57.37
CA VAL A 78 -9.75 -72.01 -56.66
C VAL A 78 -10.31 -73.14 -57.53
N ARG A 79 -9.59 -74.27 -57.61
CA ARG A 79 -9.96 -75.42 -58.46
C ARG A 79 -9.81 -76.74 -57.70
N ALA A 80 -10.89 -77.53 -57.64
CA ALA A 80 -10.83 -78.88 -57.07
C ALA A 80 -10.01 -79.82 -57.99
N LEU A 81 -9.15 -80.65 -57.39
CA LEU A 81 -8.21 -81.53 -58.12
C LEU A 81 -8.79 -82.91 -58.44
N PHE A 82 -9.83 -83.36 -57.73
CA PHE A 82 -10.47 -84.65 -58.00
C PHE A 82 -11.37 -84.61 -59.26
N LEU A 83 -10.87 -85.17 -60.37
CA LEU A 83 -11.49 -85.13 -61.69
C LEU A 83 -12.47 -86.29 -62.00
N PHE A 84 -12.58 -87.30 -61.15
CA PHE A 84 -13.30 -88.55 -61.46
C PHE A 84 -14.77 -88.60 -61.00
N ARG A 85 -15.29 -87.57 -60.32
CA ARG A 85 -16.71 -87.48 -59.91
C ARG A 85 -17.31 -86.14 -60.31
N SER A 86 -18.65 -86.06 -60.33
CA SER A 86 -19.37 -84.78 -60.47
C SER A 86 -19.20 -83.95 -59.20
N VAL A 87 -18.07 -83.27 -59.05
CA VAL A 87 -17.71 -82.45 -57.88
C VAL A 87 -18.13 -80.99 -58.10
N TYR A 88 -18.68 -80.34 -57.08
CA TYR A 88 -18.90 -78.89 -57.05
C TYR A 88 -18.32 -78.26 -55.79
N LEU A 89 -17.90 -77.00 -55.87
CA LEU A 89 -17.44 -76.23 -54.73
C LEU A 89 -18.63 -75.50 -54.09
N LYS A 90 -18.77 -75.61 -52.78
CA LYS A 90 -19.73 -74.83 -51.99
C LYS A 90 -18.94 -73.86 -51.10
N ILE A 91 -19.28 -72.58 -51.16
CA ILE A 91 -18.81 -71.54 -50.24
C ILE A 91 -19.91 -71.18 -49.24
N SER A 92 -19.53 -70.63 -48.10
CA SER A 92 -20.44 -70.19 -47.03
C SER A 92 -21.47 -69.14 -47.50
N GLU A 93 -21.14 -68.30 -48.49
CA GLU A 93 -22.00 -67.20 -48.97
C GLU A 93 -22.89 -67.55 -50.19
N GLY A 94 -22.91 -68.80 -50.66
CA GLY A 94 -23.81 -69.27 -51.74
C GLY A 94 -23.17 -70.19 -52.77
N ALA A 95 -23.94 -71.11 -53.35
CA ALA A 95 -23.41 -72.11 -54.29
C ALA A 95 -23.38 -71.60 -55.73
N LYS A 96 -22.22 -71.68 -56.41
CA LYS A 96 -22.12 -71.51 -57.87
C LYS A 96 -21.71 -72.84 -58.52
N LYS A 97 -22.45 -73.25 -59.56
CA LYS A 97 -22.11 -74.39 -60.43
C LYS A 97 -20.88 -74.02 -61.27
N ILE A 98 -19.66 -74.49 -60.96
CA ILE A 98 -18.52 -74.76 -61.89
C ILE A 98 -17.41 -75.49 -61.07
N LYS A 99 -16.54 -76.30 -61.73
CA LYS A 99 -15.34 -77.00 -61.16
C LYS A 99 -14.20 -76.07 -60.67
N ILE A 100 -14.41 -74.77 -60.83
CA ILE A 100 -13.50 -73.65 -60.67
C ILE A 100 -14.35 -72.55 -60.04
N LEU A 101 -13.92 -72.02 -58.92
CA LEU A 101 -14.56 -70.86 -58.29
C LEU A 101 -13.65 -69.65 -58.48
N ILE A 102 -14.19 -68.60 -59.09
CA ILE A 102 -13.51 -67.32 -59.27
C ILE A 102 -14.13 -66.33 -58.29
N PHE A 103 -13.28 -65.70 -57.48
CA PHE A 103 -13.67 -64.66 -56.54
C PHE A 103 -13.58 -63.31 -57.24
N HIS A 104 -14.67 -62.55 -57.20
CA HIS A 104 -14.65 -61.14 -57.56
C HIS A 104 -15.15 -60.32 -56.38
N ALA A 105 -14.48 -59.21 -56.08
CA ALA A 105 -15.01 -58.19 -55.20
C ALA A 105 -16.10 -57.43 -55.97
N LYS A 106 -17.36 -57.56 -55.52
CA LYS A 106 -18.53 -56.94 -56.18
C LYS A 106 -18.66 -55.45 -55.88
N LYS A 107 -17.97 -54.97 -54.86
CA LYS A 107 -17.93 -53.59 -54.39
C LYS A 107 -16.47 -53.24 -54.10
N SER A 108 -16.17 -51.95 -54.12
CA SER A 108 -14.93 -51.43 -53.56
C SER A 108 -14.76 -51.95 -52.12
N LEU A 109 -13.54 -52.33 -51.79
CA LEU A 109 -13.14 -52.75 -50.45
C LEU A 109 -12.36 -51.59 -49.83
N ASP A 110 -12.47 -51.48 -48.52
CA ASP A 110 -11.85 -50.46 -47.66
C ASP A 110 -11.14 -51.24 -46.56
N ARG A 111 -9.80 -51.14 -46.52
CA ARG A 111 -8.92 -51.89 -45.61
C ARG A 111 -9.05 -51.34 -44.20
N GLU A 112 -9.16 -50.02 -44.02
CA GLU A 112 -9.35 -49.33 -42.73
C GLU A 112 -10.59 -49.88 -42.02
N LYS A 113 -11.62 -50.23 -42.79
CA LYS A 113 -12.82 -50.88 -42.28
C LYS A 113 -12.65 -52.38 -42.08
N LYS A 114 -12.01 -53.09 -43.02
CA LYS A 114 -11.77 -54.54 -42.91
C LYS A 114 -10.58 -55.01 -43.75
N SER A 115 -9.47 -55.30 -43.05
CA SER A 115 -8.18 -55.67 -43.66
C SER A 115 -8.09 -57.06 -44.29
N HIS A 116 -8.96 -58.00 -43.90
CA HIS A 116 -8.97 -59.32 -44.49
C HIS A 116 -10.32 -60.04 -44.35
N TYR A 117 -10.53 -61.01 -45.23
CA TYR A 117 -11.70 -61.88 -45.25
C TYR A 117 -11.24 -63.33 -45.18
N VAL A 118 -11.79 -64.08 -44.22
CA VAL A 118 -11.59 -65.52 -44.13
C VAL A 118 -12.79 -66.19 -44.76
N LEU A 119 -12.53 -67.02 -45.77
CA LEU A 119 -13.55 -67.74 -46.50
C LEU A 119 -13.27 -69.24 -46.45
N HIS A 120 -14.34 -70.02 -46.43
CA HIS A 120 -14.26 -71.48 -46.43
C HIS A 120 -14.92 -72.02 -47.69
N ALA A 121 -14.24 -72.92 -48.39
CA ALA A 121 -14.83 -73.74 -49.45
C ALA A 121 -14.70 -75.21 -49.12
N ARG A 122 -15.77 -75.94 -49.43
CA ARG A 122 -15.78 -77.39 -49.40
C ARG A 122 -16.13 -77.94 -50.77
N ALA A 123 -15.38 -78.94 -51.22
CA ALA A 123 -15.76 -79.70 -52.40
C ALA A 123 -16.76 -80.79 -51.99
N VAL A 124 -17.90 -80.85 -52.67
CA VAL A 124 -18.99 -81.77 -52.37
C VAL A 124 -19.43 -82.53 -53.62
N ASP A 125 -19.92 -83.75 -53.44
CA ASP A 125 -20.47 -84.58 -54.51
C ASP A 125 -21.85 -84.06 -54.94
N ARG A 126 -22.06 -83.91 -56.26
CA ARG A 126 -23.25 -83.31 -56.88
C ARG A 126 -24.58 -83.89 -56.42
N PHE A 127 -24.65 -85.19 -56.22
CA PHE A 127 -25.92 -85.88 -56.00
C PHE A 127 -26.16 -86.11 -54.52
N THR A 128 -25.09 -86.34 -53.76
CA THR A 128 -25.20 -86.68 -52.34
C THR A 128 -24.94 -85.50 -51.40
N ASN A 129 -24.40 -84.37 -51.91
CA ASN A 129 -23.96 -83.20 -51.15
C ASN A 129 -22.95 -83.55 -50.02
N ARG A 130 -22.34 -84.74 -50.08
CA ARG A 130 -21.31 -85.19 -49.13
C ARG A 130 -19.97 -84.56 -49.50
N ALA A 131 -19.22 -84.13 -48.50
CA ALA A 131 -17.89 -83.59 -48.70
C ALA A 131 -16.98 -84.65 -49.33
N VAL A 132 -16.40 -84.32 -50.48
CA VAL A 132 -15.42 -85.16 -51.18
C VAL A 132 -13.98 -84.75 -50.85
N GLU A 133 -13.79 -83.50 -50.40
CA GLU A 133 -12.53 -82.97 -49.88
C GLU A 133 -12.80 -82.28 -48.53
N PRO A 134 -11.81 -82.21 -47.62
CA PRO A 134 -11.95 -81.43 -46.38
C PRO A 134 -12.22 -79.95 -46.70
N GLU A 135 -12.93 -79.28 -45.79
CA GLU A 135 -13.13 -77.84 -45.90
C GLU A 135 -11.78 -77.13 -45.89
N SER A 136 -11.62 -76.20 -46.82
CA SER A 136 -10.39 -75.46 -47.03
C SER A 136 -10.67 -74.00 -46.70
N GLU A 137 -9.87 -73.46 -45.80
CA GLU A 137 -9.86 -72.04 -45.47
C GLU A 137 -8.92 -71.30 -46.43
N PHE A 138 -9.35 -70.13 -46.90
CA PHE A 138 -8.52 -69.20 -47.64
C PHE A 138 -8.79 -67.78 -47.17
N ILE A 139 -7.72 -67.00 -47.13
CA ILE A 139 -7.68 -65.64 -46.62
C ILE A 139 -7.52 -64.70 -47.81
N ILE A 140 -8.43 -63.77 -47.97
CA ILE A 140 -8.28 -62.64 -48.88
C ILE A 140 -7.74 -61.48 -48.05
N LYS A 141 -6.49 -61.11 -48.27
CA LYS A 141 -5.87 -59.92 -47.70
C LYS A 141 -6.16 -58.72 -48.59
N VAL A 142 -6.71 -57.67 -48.02
CA VAL A 142 -6.87 -56.39 -48.71
C VAL A 142 -5.52 -55.67 -48.65
N GLN A 143 -4.98 -55.31 -49.81
CA GLN A 143 -3.74 -54.58 -49.95
C GLN A 143 -4.01 -53.09 -49.84
N ASP A 144 -3.18 -52.46 -49.03
CA ASP A 144 -3.20 -51.04 -48.71
C ASP A 144 -2.95 -50.15 -49.94
N VAL A 145 -3.70 -49.06 -50.03
CA VAL A 145 -3.49 -47.93 -50.94
C VAL A 145 -3.42 -46.68 -50.08
N ASN A 146 -2.45 -45.80 -50.32
CA ASN A 146 -2.36 -44.52 -49.61
C ASN A 146 -3.51 -43.59 -50.00
N ASP A 147 -4.62 -43.63 -49.27
CA ASP A 147 -5.80 -42.81 -49.44
C ASP A 147 -6.19 -42.01 -48.18
N ASN A 148 -5.54 -42.27 -47.04
CA ASN A 148 -5.73 -41.50 -45.81
C ASN A 148 -4.57 -40.55 -45.56
N ALA A 149 -4.83 -39.24 -45.64
CA ALA A 149 -3.84 -38.25 -45.23
C ALA A 149 -3.59 -38.29 -43.70
N PRO A 150 -2.35 -38.04 -43.23
CA PRO A 150 -2.06 -37.88 -41.81
C PRO A 150 -2.93 -36.79 -41.16
N LYS A 151 -3.44 -37.04 -39.96
CA LYS A 151 -4.32 -36.10 -39.22
C LYS A 151 -3.77 -35.78 -37.84
N PHE A 152 -3.99 -34.54 -37.41
CA PHE A 152 -3.71 -34.07 -36.05
C PHE A 152 -5.03 -34.06 -35.25
N PRO A 153 -5.24 -34.99 -34.29
CA PRO A 153 -6.53 -35.13 -33.62
C PRO A 153 -6.95 -33.92 -32.80
N ASP A 154 -5.97 -33.27 -32.15
CA ASP A 154 -6.19 -32.25 -31.11
C ASP A 154 -5.73 -30.84 -31.52
N GLY A 155 -5.53 -30.58 -32.82
CA GLY A 155 -5.10 -29.27 -33.32
C GLY A 155 -6.24 -28.23 -33.39
N PRO A 156 -5.95 -26.92 -33.29
CA PRO A 156 -4.63 -26.29 -33.14
C PRO A 156 -4.07 -26.42 -31.71
N PHE A 157 -2.74 -26.33 -31.57
CA PHE A 157 -2.04 -26.52 -30.30
C PHE A 157 -1.49 -25.20 -29.74
N SER A 158 -1.32 -25.16 -28.41
CA SER A 158 -0.63 -24.08 -27.71
C SER A 158 0.50 -24.62 -26.86
N ALA A 159 1.63 -23.92 -26.86
CA ALA A 159 2.80 -24.25 -26.06
C ALA A 159 3.45 -22.98 -25.52
N SER A 160 4.29 -23.14 -24.48
CA SER A 160 5.06 -22.04 -23.92
C SER A 160 6.52 -22.45 -23.78
N VAL A 161 7.43 -21.51 -24.04
CA VAL A 161 8.87 -21.68 -23.81
C VAL A 161 9.40 -20.41 -23.15
N PRO A 162 10.32 -20.49 -22.17
CA PRO A 162 10.96 -19.29 -21.65
C PRO A 162 11.63 -18.51 -22.78
N GLU A 163 11.59 -17.18 -22.70
CA GLU A 163 12.44 -16.37 -23.56
C GLU A 163 13.93 -16.64 -23.30
N MET A 164 14.78 -16.19 -24.22
CA MET A 164 16.22 -16.46 -24.18
C MET A 164 16.58 -17.95 -23.98
N ALA A 165 15.68 -18.88 -24.32
CA ALA A 165 15.93 -20.30 -24.17
C ALA A 165 17.08 -20.74 -25.08
N ASP A 166 17.96 -21.59 -24.56
CA ASP A 166 19.08 -22.13 -25.31
C ASP A 166 18.60 -22.86 -26.57
N ILE A 167 19.43 -22.84 -27.61
CA ILE A 167 19.16 -23.56 -28.86
C ILE A 167 19.03 -25.05 -28.55
N GLY A 168 17.97 -25.68 -29.08
CA GLY A 168 17.66 -27.09 -28.86
C GLY A 168 16.74 -27.36 -27.66
N THR A 169 16.30 -26.33 -26.93
CA THR A 169 15.30 -26.46 -25.86
C THR A 169 14.01 -27.05 -26.42
N SER A 170 13.49 -28.10 -25.75
CA SER A 170 12.25 -28.76 -26.15
C SER A 170 11.05 -27.90 -25.77
N VAL A 171 10.20 -27.58 -26.75
CA VAL A 171 9.02 -26.72 -26.57
C VAL A 171 7.76 -27.55 -26.42
N PHE A 172 7.49 -28.41 -27.40
CA PHE A 172 6.27 -29.21 -27.46
C PHE A 172 6.48 -30.41 -28.37
N GLN A 173 5.75 -31.51 -28.14
CA GLN A 173 5.77 -32.67 -29.03
C GLN A 173 4.39 -32.84 -29.67
N ILE A 174 4.34 -32.72 -30.99
CA ILE A 174 3.12 -32.98 -31.76
C ILE A 174 3.04 -34.46 -32.15
N THR A 175 1.83 -34.94 -32.40
CA THR A 175 1.61 -36.29 -32.93
C THR A 175 0.49 -36.26 -33.96
N ALA A 176 0.77 -36.79 -35.14
CA ALA A 176 -0.21 -37.08 -36.17
C ALA A 176 -0.45 -38.59 -36.25
N THR A 177 -1.63 -38.96 -36.72
CA THR A 177 -2.03 -40.35 -36.96
C THR A 177 -2.43 -40.52 -38.41
N ASP A 178 -2.02 -41.62 -38.99
CA ASP A 178 -2.39 -42.05 -40.34
C ASP A 178 -3.15 -43.39 -40.22
N ALA A 179 -4.19 -43.57 -41.02
CA ALA A 179 -5.07 -44.74 -40.94
C ALA A 179 -4.56 -45.91 -41.81
N ASP A 180 -3.66 -45.64 -42.76
CA ASP A 180 -3.13 -46.62 -43.71
C ASP A 180 -2.22 -47.66 -43.03
N ASP A 181 -1.76 -48.68 -43.77
CA ASP A 181 -0.90 -49.72 -43.22
C ASP A 181 0.54 -49.22 -43.01
N PRO A 182 1.11 -49.25 -41.79
CA PRO A 182 2.49 -48.85 -41.58
C PRO A 182 3.50 -49.85 -42.17
N THR A 183 3.06 -51.09 -42.48
CA THR A 183 3.93 -52.15 -43.00
C THR A 183 3.98 -52.20 -44.52
N TYR A 184 3.06 -51.52 -45.21
CA TYR A 184 2.96 -51.52 -46.67
C TYR A 184 3.40 -50.17 -47.24
N GLY A 185 4.36 -50.17 -48.16
CA GLY A 185 4.70 -48.98 -48.97
C GLY A 185 5.16 -47.71 -48.24
N ASN A 186 5.33 -47.74 -46.91
CA ASN A 186 5.46 -46.56 -46.03
C ASN A 186 4.21 -45.65 -45.98
N SER A 187 3.01 -46.17 -46.29
CA SER A 187 1.77 -45.38 -46.37
C SER A 187 1.40 -44.70 -45.05
N ALA A 188 1.59 -45.35 -43.89
CA ALA A 188 1.38 -44.69 -42.59
C ALA A 188 2.66 -44.19 -41.89
N LYS A 189 3.78 -44.07 -42.62
CA LYS A 189 5.04 -43.56 -42.04
C LYS A 189 5.13 -42.05 -42.18
N ILE A 190 4.91 -41.36 -41.06
CA ILE A 190 4.83 -39.90 -41.02
C ILE A 190 6.22 -39.25 -40.89
N VAL A 191 6.40 -38.14 -41.61
CA VAL A 191 7.50 -37.19 -41.47
C VAL A 191 6.95 -35.82 -41.11
N TYR A 192 7.51 -35.22 -40.08
CA TYR A 192 7.18 -33.87 -39.67
C TYR A 192 8.10 -32.84 -40.34
N SER A 193 7.53 -31.71 -40.76
CA SER A 193 8.28 -30.57 -41.28
C SER A 193 7.56 -29.26 -40.94
N ILE A 194 8.31 -28.17 -40.80
CA ILE A 194 7.70 -26.84 -40.68
C ILE A 194 7.34 -26.36 -42.08
N LEU A 195 6.04 -26.19 -42.34
CA LEU A 195 5.53 -25.69 -43.61
C LEU A 195 5.63 -24.16 -43.69
N GLN A 196 5.31 -23.49 -42.59
CA GLN A 196 5.37 -22.04 -42.48
C GLN A 196 5.67 -21.63 -41.04
N GLY A 197 6.53 -20.63 -40.85
CA GLY A 197 6.89 -20.15 -39.52
C GLY A 197 8.13 -19.28 -39.58
N GLN A 198 8.46 -18.67 -38.44
CA GLN A 198 9.74 -17.98 -38.27
C GLN A 198 10.86 -19.00 -38.01
N PRO A 199 12.13 -18.68 -38.34
CA PRO A 199 13.25 -19.61 -38.23
C PRO A 199 13.68 -19.91 -36.77
N PHE A 200 12.95 -19.40 -35.78
CA PHE A 200 13.24 -19.61 -34.35
C PHE A 200 12.94 -21.02 -33.86
N PHE A 201 12.23 -21.84 -34.64
CA PHE A 201 11.87 -23.20 -34.26
C PHE A 201 12.27 -24.22 -35.33
N THR A 202 12.52 -25.44 -34.88
CA THR A 202 12.72 -26.62 -35.71
C THR A 202 11.83 -27.75 -35.20
N VAL A 203 11.49 -28.71 -36.06
CA VAL A 203 10.75 -29.92 -35.67
C VAL A 203 11.57 -31.14 -36.02
N ASP A 204 11.70 -32.06 -35.07
CA ASP A 204 12.34 -33.34 -35.34
C ASP A 204 11.44 -34.16 -36.29
N PRO A 205 11.96 -34.57 -37.47
CA PRO A 205 11.14 -35.15 -38.53
C PRO A 205 10.58 -36.54 -38.18
N LYS A 206 11.10 -37.22 -37.16
CA LYS A 206 10.67 -38.57 -36.77
C LYS A 206 9.76 -38.55 -35.53
N THR A 207 10.07 -37.68 -34.58
CA THR A 207 9.43 -37.67 -33.26
C THR A 207 8.37 -36.59 -33.11
N GLY A 208 8.37 -35.57 -33.98
CA GLY A 208 7.46 -34.43 -33.87
C GLY A 208 7.82 -33.47 -32.73
N VAL A 209 9.01 -33.59 -32.12
CA VAL A 209 9.44 -32.67 -31.06
C VAL A 209 9.86 -31.34 -31.69
N ILE A 210 9.18 -30.27 -31.32
CA ILE A 210 9.50 -28.88 -31.66
C ILE A 210 10.56 -28.37 -30.69
N ARG A 211 11.64 -27.79 -31.21
CA ARG A 211 12.75 -27.21 -30.44
C ARG A 211 13.06 -25.79 -30.88
N THR A 212 13.65 -25.00 -30.00
CA THR A 212 14.25 -23.71 -30.36
C THR A 212 15.43 -23.93 -31.33
N ALA A 213 15.56 -23.08 -32.34
CA ALA A 213 16.56 -23.19 -33.40
C ALA A 213 17.48 -21.98 -33.52
N LEU A 214 17.03 -20.80 -33.06
CA LEU A 214 17.81 -19.57 -33.03
C LEU A 214 17.76 -18.94 -31.63
N PRO A 215 18.81 -18.20 -31.24
CA PRO A 215 18.83 -17.46 -29.99
C PRO A 215 18.03 -16.16 -30.10
N ASN A 216 17.96 -15.39 -29.01
CA ASN A 216 17.41 -14.03 -28.96
C ASN A 216 15.91 -13.95 -29.24
N MET A 217 15.17 -14.99 -28.86
CA MET A 217 13.74 -14.84 -28.67
C MET A 217 13.50 -14.01 -27.41
N ASP A 218 12.80 -12.90 -27.56
CA ASP A 218 12.65 -11.83 -26.58
C ASP A 218 11.16 -11.45 -26.52
N ARG A 219 10.56 -11.54 -25.33
CA ARG A 219 9.12 -11.37 -25.12
C ARG A 219 8.72 -9.90 -25.25
N GLU A 220 9.55 -8.99 -24.77
CA GLU A 220 9.38 -7.54 -24.82
C GLU A 220 9.32 -7.05 -26.27
N THR A 221 10.09 -7.68 -27.16
CA THR A 221 9.99 -7.45 -28.61
C THR A 221 8.81 -8.18 -29.24
N ARG A 222 8.60 -9.46 -28.91
CA ARG A 222 7.53 -10.30 -29.48
C ARG A 222 7.17 -11.50 -28.60
N GLU A 223 6.00 -11.41 -27.97
CA GLU A 223 5.47 -12.44 -27.06
C GLU A 223 4.98 -13.74 -27.74
N MET A 224 4.51 -13.68 -28.99
CA MET A 224 3.82 -14.80 -29.64
C MET A 224 4.36 -15.16 -31.01
N TYR A 225 4.52 -16.46 -31.22
CA TYR A 225 4.93 -17.07 -32.47
C TYR A 225 3.90 -18.11 -32.92
N SER A 226 3.78 -18.30 -34.23
CA SER A 226 2.92 -19.32 -34.82
C SER A 226 3.73 -20.11 -35.83
N VAL A 227 3.74 -21.43 -35.68
CA VAL A 227 4.36 -22.36 -36.64
C VAL A 227 3.31 -23.33 -37.17
N ILE A 228 3.25 -23.46 -38.49
CA ILE A 228 2.41 -24.44 -39.18
C ILE A 228 3.26 -25.67 -39.43
N ILE A 229 2.90 -26.76 -38.78
CA ILE A 229 3.59 -28.05 -38.92
C ILE A 229 2.82 -28.91 -39.92
N GLN A 230 3.54 -29.52 -40.84
CA GLN A 230 3.04 -30.52 -41.76
C GLN A 230 3.45 -31.91 -41.27
N ALA A 231 2.50 -32.84 -41.27
CA ALA A 231 2.74 -34.27 -41.21
C ALA A 231 2.49 -34.83 -42.60
N LYS A 232 3.49 -35.50 -43.16
CA LYS A 232 3.44 -36.04 -44.51
C LYS A 232 3.80 -37.52 -44.49
N ASP A 233 2.99 -38.35 -45.12
CA ASP A 233 3.34 -39.77 -45.27
C ASP A 233 4.48 -39.97 -46.28
N MET A 234 5.09 -41.15 -46.27
CA MET A 234 6.21 -41.50 -47.13
C MET A 234 5.82 -42.39 -48.33
N ALA A 235 4.54 -42.49 -48.68
CA ALA A 235 4.10 -43.37 -49.78
C ALA A 235 4.17 -42.69 -51.17
N GLY A 236 4.61 -43.48 -52.15
CA GLY A 236 4.55 -43.17 -53.59
C GLY A 236 5.70 -42.34 -54.17
N SER A 237 5.86 -42.43 -55.51
CA SER A 237 6.89 -41.68 -56.28
C SER A 237 6.55 -40.20 -56.51
N VAL A 238 5.36 -39.75 -56.12
CA VAL A 238 4.84 -38.39 -56.33
C VAL A 238 4.73 -37.59 -55.01
N GLY A 239 5.19 -38.19 -53.91
CA GLY A 239 5.43 -37.51 -52.64
C GLY A 239 4.20 -37.30 -51.77
N GLY A 240 3.56 -38.39 -51.32
CA GLY A 240 2.70 -38.53 -50.12
C GLY A 240 1.51 -37.59 -49.92
N LEU A 241 0.52 -38.03 -49.16
CA LEU A 241 -0.54 -37.16 -48.62
C LEU A 241 -0.01 -36.41 -47.39
N SER A 242 -0.64 -35.28 -47.07
CA SER A 242 -0.20 -34.44 -45.96
C SER A 242 -1.36 -33.79 -45.22
N GLY A 243 -1.28 -33.79 -43.89
CA GLY A 243 -2.05 -32.93 -43.01
C GLY A 243 -1.20 -31.80 -42.45
N SER A 244 -1.84 -30.72 -42.01
CA SER A 244 -1.15 -29.62 -41.33
C SER A 244 -1.92 -29.14 -40.11
N THR A 245 -1.21 -28.59 -39.13
CA THR A 245 -1.77 -27.99 -37.92
C THR A 245 -0.96 -26.77 -37.51
N THR A 246 -1.57 -25.86 -36.77
CA THR A 246 -0.90 -24.67 -36.22
C THR A 246 -0.55 -24.92 -34.76
N VAL A 247 0.67 -24.52 -34.38
CA VAL A 247 1.14 -24.46 -32.99
C VAL A 247 1.43 -23.01 -32.63
N ASN A 248 0.66 -22.46 -31.70
CA ASN A 248 0.85 -21.13 -31.14
C ASN A 248 1.81 -21.23 -29.94
N ILE A 249 2.94 -20.55 -30.01
CA ILE A 249 4.00 -20.60 -29.00
C ILE A 249 4.09 -19.24 -28.34
N SER A 250 3.78 -19.17 -27.03
CA SER A 250 4.00 -18.00 -26.20
C SER A 250 5.38 -18.04 -25.55
N LEU A 251 6.02 -16.88 -25.43
CA LEU A 251 7.21 -16.73 -24.61
C LEU A 251 6.80 -16.53 -23.14
N ALA A 252 7.35 -17.36 -22.27
CA ALA A 252 7.26 -17.16 -20.83
C ALA A 252 8.33 -16.15 -20.40
N ASP A 253 7.88 -15.18 -19.62
CA ASP A 253 8.63 -14.03 -19.15
C ASP A 253 9.78 -14.43 -18.20
N ILE A 254 10.90 -13.73 -18.34
CA ILE A 254 12.09 -13.83 -17.50
C ILE A 254 12.37 -12.45 -16.92
N ASN A 255 12.96 -12.42 -15.72
CA ASN A 255 13.45 -11.17 -15.17
C ASN A 255 14.81 -10.81 -15.79
N ASP A 256 14.80 -10.21 -16.99
CA ASP A 256 16.00 -9.75 -17.69
C ASP A 256 16.06 -8.22 -17.86
N ASN A 257 14.95 -7.50 -17.60
CA ASN A 257 14.93 -6.04 -17.68
C ASN A 257 15.02 -5.41 -16.29
N PRO A 258 16.11 -4.69 -15.97
CA PRO A 258 16.21 -4.02 -14.69
C PRO A 258 15.26 -2.82 -14.60
N PRO A 259 14.84 -2.41 -13.38
CA PRO A 259 14.12 -1.17 -13.15
C PRO A 259 14.86 0.01 -13.77
N ARG A 260 14.14 0.96 -14.37
CA ARG A 260 14.70 2.21 -14.90
C ARG A 260 13.87 3.41 -14.52
N PHE A 261 14.47 4.36 -13.82
CA PHE A 261 13.85 5.67 -13.67
C PHE A 261 13.98 6.46 -14.99
N PRO A 262 12.88 7.03 -15.52
CA PRO A 262 12.93 7.87 -16.73
C PRO A 262 13.90 9.05 -16.64
N GLN A 263 14.11 9.59 -15.44
CA GLN A 263 15.03 10.70 -15.17
C GLN A 263 15.97 10.36 -14.02
N LYS A 264 17.20 10.89 -14.09
CA LYS A 264 18.19 10.80 -12.99
C LYS A 264 17.98 11.83 -11.89
N ASN A 265 17.29 12.93 -12.21
CA ASN A 265 16.97 13.98 -11.26
C ASN A 265 15.51 14.40 -11.45
N TYR A 266 14.74 14.35 -10.36
CA TYR A 266 13.39 14.85 -10.28
C TYR A 266 13.34 16.09 -9.38
N GLN A 267 12.33 16.92 -9.60
CA GLN A 267 12.03 18.05 -8.73
C GLN A 267 10.54 18.07 -8.41
N LEU A 268 10.23 18.36 -7.16
CA LEU A 268 8.86 18.48 -6.67
C LEU A 268 8.78 19.62 -5.66
N TYR A 269 7.70 20.38 -5.74
CA TYR A 269 7.41 21.45 -4.79
C TYR A 269 6.47 20.95 -3.69
N VAL A 270 6.80 21.22 -2.43
CA VAL A 270 6.02 20.79 -1.27
C VAL A 270 5.85 22.00 -0.34
N PRO A 271 4.61 22.45 -0.04
CA PRO A 271 4.41 23.54 0.91
C PRO A 271 4.85 23.11 2.31
N GLU A 272 5.38 24.02 3.12
CA GLU A 272 5.79 23.68 4.48
C GLU A 272 4.63 23.28 5.39
N SER A 273 3.43 23.81 5.10
CA SER A 273 2.16 23.43 5.74
C SER A 273 1.69 21.99 5.42
N ALA A 274 2.48 21.22 4.66
CA ALA A 274 2.19 19.82 4.39
C ALA A 274 2.06 19.00 5.68
N GLN A 275 0.99 18.23 5.78
CA GLN A 275 0.67 17.46 6.99
C GLN A 275 1.55 16.23 7.15
N VAL A 276 2.06 16.03 8.37
CA VAL A 276 2.79 14.82 8.75
C VAL A 276 1.92 13.58 8.54
N GLY A 277 2.51 12.53 7.96
CA GLY A 277 1.86 11.27 7.62
C GLY A 277 1.10 11.28 6.29
N LYS A 278 1.00 12.42 5.59
CA LYS A 278 0.37 12.51 4.27
C LYS A 278 1.38 12.37 3.15
N ALA A 279 0.88 11.91 2.00
CA ALA A 279 1.66 11.80 0.77
C ALA A 279 1.94 13.20 0.21
N VAL A 280 3.22 13.46 -0.09
CA VAL A 280 3.70 14.73 -0.67
C VAL A 280 4.11 14.57 -2.12
N GLY A 281 4.34 13.34 -2.59
CA GLY A 281 4.76 13.08 -3.96
C GLY A 281 4.72 11.60 -4.33
N LYS A 282 4.95 11.33 -5.61
CA LYS A 282 5.08 9.97 -6.14
C LYS A 282 6.25 9.89 -7.11
N ILE A 283 6.82 8.71 -7.23
CA ILE A 283 7.89 8.41 -8.17
C ILE A 283 7.72 7.02 -8.77
N LYS A 284 8.16 6.83 -10.01
CA LYS A 284 7.99 5.56 -10.72
C LYS A 284 9.25 5.19 -11.50
N ALA A 285 9.70 3.96 -11.34
CA ALA A 285 10.59 3.28 -12.26
C ALA A 285 9.75 2.42 -13.22
N ASN A 286 10.24 2.28 -14.44
CA ASN A 286 9.66 1.39 -15.44
C ASN A 286 10.47 0.10 -15.48
N ASP A 287 9.77 -1.01 -15.62
CA ASP A 287 10.30 -2.36 -15.71
C ASP A 287 9.42 -3.05 -16.76
N GLU A 288 10.03 -3.54 -17.84
CA GLU A 288 9.33 -3.99 -19.04
C GLU A 288 8.85 -5.45 -18.92
N ASP A 289 9.28 -6.16 -17.88
CA ASP A 289 8.93 -7.55 -17.60
C ASP A 289 7.46 -7.66 -17.10
N LEU A 290 6.99 -8.90 -16.87
CA LEU A 290 5.61 -9.18 -16.47
C LEU A 290 5.48 -9.74 -15.05
N GLY A 291 4.33 -9.43 -14.43
CA GLY A 291 3.96 -9.97 -13.13
C GLY A 291 5.01 -9.71 -12.07
N VAL A 292 5.49 -10.79 -11.44
CA VAL A 292 6.51 -10.75 -10.37
C VAL A 292 7.88 -10.31 -10.87
N ASN A 293 8.18 -10.53 -12.16
CA ASN A 293 9.44 -10.12 -12.77
C ASN A 293 9.49 -8.62 -13.02
N ALA A 294 8.40 -7.87 -12.85
CA ALA A 294 8.38 -6.40 -12.86
C ALA A 294 7.85 -5.79 -11.56
N GLU A 295 7.84 -6.56 -10.47
CA GLU A 295 7.43 -6.06 -9.16
C GLU A 295 8.53 -5.21 -8.53
N MET A 296 8.16 -4.03 -8.05
CA MET A 296 9.12 -3.02 -7.58
C MET A 296 8.96 -2.74 -6.09
N THR A 297 10.09 -2.58 -5.41
CA THR A 297 10.14 -2.02 -4.06
C THR A 297 10.95 -0.74 -4.06
N TYR A 298 10.44 0.31 -3.40
CA TYR A 298 11.11 1.61 -3.34
C TYR A 298 11.66 1.88 -1.94
N ARG A 299 12.85 2.50 -1.86
CA ARG A 299 13.43 2.95 -0.59
C ARG A 299 14.20 4.27 -0.74
N ILE A 300 14.20 5.05 0.34
CA ILE A 300 15.08 6.22 0.49
C ILE A 300 16.39 5.73 1.12
N THR A 301 17.51 6.02 0.48
CA THR A 301 18.83 5.46 0.84
C THR A 301 19.72 6.42 1.61
N ASN A 302 19.45 7.73 1.56
CA ASN A 302 20.18 8.72 2.33
C ASN A 302 19.51 9.00 3.68
N GLU A 303 20.32 9.15 4.73
CA GLU A 303 19.84 9.26 6.12
C GLU A 303 18.94 10.48 6.35
N GLU A 304 19.34 11.66 5.85
CA GLU A 304 18.53 12.88 5.99
C GLU A 304 17.15 12.74 5.35
N GLY A 305 17.10 12.22 4.12
CA GLY A 305 15.84 11.95 3.43
C GLY A 305 14.97 10.97 4.22
N ALA A 306 15.56 9.88 4.71
CA ALA A 306 14.84 8.86 5.49
C ALA A 306 14.39 9.34 6.89
N ALA A 307 15.05 10.36 7.46
CA ALA A 307 14.66 10.96 8.73
C ALA A 307 13.44 11.89 8.60
N MET A 308 13.33 12.61 7.47
CA MET A 308 12.25 13.57 7.22
C MET A 308 11.08 13.00 6.42
N PHE A 309 11.32 11.98 5.59
CA PHE A 309 10.34 11.39 4.68
C PHE A 309 10.36 9.86 4.77
N SER A 310 9.24 9.25 4.41
CA SER A 310 9.14 7.81 4.11
C SER A 310 8.69 7.60 2.68
N ILE A 311 9.04 6.45 2.12
CA ILE A 311 8.49 5.98 0.85
C ILE A 311 7.84 4.62 1.06
N SER A 312 6.69 4.41 0.45
CA SER A 312 5.95 3.14 0.42
C SER A 312 5.68 2.75 -1.01
N THR A 313 5.58 1.45 -1.30
CA THR A 313 5.22 0.97 -2.63
C THR A 313 3.71 0.82 -2.74
N ASP A 314 3.12 1.45 -3.76
CA ASP A 314 1.78 1.14 -4.27
C ASP A 314 1.94 0.04 -5.33
N SER A 315 1.66 -1.22 -4.95
CA SER A 315 1.86 -2.39 -5.82
C SER A 315 0.94 -2.39 -7.04
N ASP A 316 -0.26 -1.82 -6.95
CA ASP A 316 -1.22 -1.78 -8.04
C ASP A 316 -0.73 -0.85 -9.17
N LYS A 317 -0.14 0.30 -8.79
CA LYS A 317 0.38 1.28 -9.74
C LYS A 317 1.88 1.13 -10.04
N ARG A 318 2.56 0.29 -9.24
CA ARG A 318 4.02 0.11 -9.21
C ARG A 318 4.77 1.43 -8.95
N GLU A 319 4.22 2.27 -8.08
CA GLU A 319 4.73 3.61 -7.76
C GLU A 319 5.25 3.68 -6.33
N GLY A 320 6.29 4.47 -6.10
CA GLY A 320 6.75 4.86 -4.77
C GLY A 320 5.98 6.09 -4.30
N VAL A 321 5.18 5.97 -3.25
CA VAL A 321 4.45 7.07 -2.60
C VAL A 321 5.30 7.64 -1.47
N ILE A 322 5.70 8.90 -1.62
CA ILE A 322 6.54 9.63 -0.67
C ILE A 322 5.63 10.38 0.30
N SER A 323 5.85 10.19 1.59
CA SER A 323 5.06 10.79 2.67
C SER A 323 5.94 11.48 3.72
N LEU A 324 5.39 12.48 4.37
CA LEU A 324 6.11 13.30 5.35
C LEU A 324 6.18 12.62 6.73
N ARG A 325 7.33 12.64 7.41
CA ARG A 325 7.50 12.09 8.78
C ARG A 325 7.57 13.16 9.86
N LYS A 326 8.07 14.34 9.53
CA LYS A 326 8.27 15.47 10.45
C LYS A 326 7.78 16.75 9.79
N PRO A 327 7.31 17.74 10.56
CA PRO A 327 6.90 19.02 9.99
C PRO A 327 8.04 19.65 9.19
N LEU A 328 7.68 20.33 8.11
CA LEU A 328 8.58 21.12 7.31
C LEU A 328 8.59 22.55 7.85
N ASP A 329 9.68 23.26 7.58
CA ASP A 329 9.89 24.63 8.01
C ASP A 329 10.83 25.25 6.97
N TYR A 330 10.28 26.15 6.17
CA TYR A 330 10.94 26.78 5.04
C TYR A 330 12.09 27.70 5.51
N GLU A 331 11.88 28.44 6.60
CA GLU A 331 12.80 29.35 7.27
C GLU A 331 14.06 28.61 7.74
N LYS A 332 13.90 27.38 8.23
CA LYS A 332 15.01 26.50 8.62
C LYS A 332 15.67 25.84 7.41
N LYS A 333 14.88 25.29 6.48
CA LYS A 333 15.43 24.53 5.34
C LYS A 333 14.52 24.52 4.11
N LYS A 334 14.98 25.25 3.08
CA LYS A 334 14.27 25.46 1.81
C LYS A 334 14.25 24.28 0.83
N ALA A 335 15.06 23.24 1.04
CA ALA A 335 15.08 22.08 0.15
C ALA A 335 15.67 20.82 0.79
N TYR A 336 15.17 19.67 0.36
CA TYR A 336 15.69 18.34 0.69
C TYR A 336 16.07 17.56 -0.57
N SER A 337 17.09 16.71 -0.47
CA SER A 337 17.49 15.81 -1.55
C SER A 337 17.33 14.37 -1.08
N LEU A 338 16.54 13.59 -1.81
CA LEU A 338 16.25 12.19 -1.51
C LEU A 338 16.90 11.30 -2.57
N ASN A 339 17.75 10.37 -2.15
CA ASN A 339 18.29 9.34 -3.01
C ASN A 339 17.34 8.14 -2.97
N ILE A 340 16.61 7.94 -4.06
CA ILE A 340 15.58 6.90 -4.16
C ILE A 340 16.14 5.74 -4.97
N GLU A 341 15.97 4.53 -4.45
CA GLU A 341 16.30 3.27 -5.13
C GLU A 341 15.01 2.50 -5.39
N GLY A 342 14.83 2.08 -6.63
CA GLY A 342 13.81 1.10 -7.03
C GLY A 342 14.51 -0.24 -7.23
N VAL A 343 14.01 -1.28 -6.57
CA VAL A 343 14.58 -2.63 -6.60
C VAL A 343 13.51 -3.63 -6.97
N ASN A 344 13.83 -4.45 -7.96
CA ASN A 344 13.14 -5.70 -8.23
C ASN A 344 13.85 -6.82 -7.49
N THR A 345 13.17 -7.41 -6.50
CA THR A 345 13.76 -8.41 -5.62
C THR A 345 13.63 -9.84 -6.15
N HIS A 346 12.83 -10.04 -7.19
CA HIS A 346 12.74 -11.34 -7.84
C HIS A 346 14.07 -11.64 -8.54
N LEU A 347 14.56 -12.87 -8.42
CA LEU A 347 15.85 -13.27 -8.98
C LEU A 347 15.64 -14.41 -9.97
N ASP A 348 15.98 -14.19 -11.23
CA ASP A 348 16.12 -15.30 -12.17
C ASP A 348 17.47 -16.01 -11.91
N PRO A 349 17.49 -17.36 -11.81
CA PRO A 349 18.73 -18.13 -11.65
C PRO A 349 19.82 -17.82 -12.69
N ARG A 350 19.43 -17.41 -13.90
CA ARG A 350 20.37 -17.03 -14.98
C ARG A 350 21.15 -15.76 -14.65
N PHE A 351 20.55 -14.85 -13.87
CA PHE A 351 21.15 -13.55 -13.53
C PHE A 351 21.50 -13.43 -12.06
N SER A 352 21.47 -14.51 -11.28
CA SER A 352 21.73 -14.48 -9.84
C SER A 352 23.09 -13.89 -9.47
N TYR A 353 24.08 -13.96 -10.36
CA TYR A 353 25.41 -13.38 -10.19
C TYR A 353 25.43 -11.85 -10.22
N LEU A 354 24.39 -11.20 -10.78
CA LEU A 354 24.22 -9.75 -10.81
C LEU A 354 23.54 -9.22 -9.53
N GLY A 355 22.95 -10.10 -8.73
CA GLY A 355 22.10 -9.71 -7.59
C GLY A 355 20.75 -9.14 -8.05
N SER A 356 20.01 -8.54 -7.13
CA SER A 356 18.71 -7.93 -7.43
C SER A 356 18.87 -6.73 -8.38
N PHE A 357 18.05 -6.70 -9.42
CA PHE A 357 18.03 -5.56 -10.34
C PHE A 357 17.51 -4.31 -9.64
N LYS A 358 18.21 -3.20 -9.90
CA LYS A 358 17.95 -1.94 -9.23
C LYS A 358 18.43 -0.76 -10.05
N ASP A 359 17.79 0.38 -9.84
CA ASP A 359 18.24 1.68 -10.32
C ASP A 359 18.03 2.75 -9.25
N THR A 360 18.76 3.84 -9.39
CA THR A 360 18.70 4.97 -8.45
C THR A 360 18.43 6.27 -9.19
N THR A 361 17.77 7.18 -8.47
CA THR A 361 17.48 8.54 -8.91
C THR A 361 17.50 9.49 -7.72
N THR A 362 17.66 10.78 -8.00
CA THR A 362 17.65 11.83 -6.98
C THR A 362 16.38 12.66 -7.12
N LEU A 363 15.61 12.80 -6.05
CA LEU A 363 14.46 13.69 -5.97
C LEU A 363 14.81 14.89 -5.10
N LYS A 364 14.82 16.09 -5.69
CA LYS A 364 14.93 17.35 -4.96
C LYS A 364 13.54 17.86 -4.61
N LEU A 365 13.22 17.88 -3.32
CA LEU A 365 12.03 18.53 -2.80
C LEU A 365 12.36 20.00 -2.51
N ILE A 366 11.65 20.91 -3.18
CA ILE A 366 11.74 22.35 -2.94
C ILE A 366 10.61 22.70 -1.99
N ILE A 367 10.96 23.23 -0.82
CA ILE A 367 9.97 23.62 0.17
C ILE A 367 9.41 24.98 -0.21
N GLY A 368 8.08 25.06 -0.17
CA GLY A 368 7.33 26.27 -0.40
C GLY A 368 7.04 27.00 0.89
N ASP A 369 7.40 28.27 0.89
CA ASP A 369 7.04 29.28 1.89
C ASP A 369 5.50 29.42 1.97
N VAL A 370 4.95 29.36 3.18
CA VAL A 370 3.52 29.54 3.47
C VAL A 370 3.39 30.51 4.63
N ASP A 371 2.88 31.71 4.33
CA ASP A 371 2.53 32.80 5.25
C ASP A 371 2.10 32.31 6.65
N GLU A 372 2.90 32.62 7.67
CA GLU A 372 2.73 32.21 9.07
C GLU A 372 2.51 33.42 9.99
N ALA A 373 1.63 33.25 10.98
CA ALA A 373 1.33 34.35 11.91
C ALA A 373 2.56 34.82 12.71
N PRO A 374 2.61 36.11 13.12
CA PRO A 374 3.71 36.64 13.91
C PRO A 374 3.89 35.88 15.22
N VAL A 375 5.13 35.67 15.65
CA VAL A 375 5.46 34.93 16.87
C VAL A 375 6.03 35.88 17.92
N PHE A 376 5.45 35.88 19.12
CA PHE A 376 5.97 36.65 20.26
C PHE A 376 7.34 36.12 20.70
N THR A 377 8.21 37.01 21.19
CA THR A 377 9.56 36.63 21.62
C THR A 377 9.57 35.85 22.94
N MET A 378 8.49 35.92 23.71
CA MET A 378 8.28 35.21 24.96
C MET A 378 6.91 34.51 24.95
N ASP A 379 6.80 33.41 25.70
CA ASP A 379 5.53 32.67 25.87
C ASP A 379 4.55 33.41 26.80
N TYR A 380 5.07 34.31 27.66
CA TYR A 380 4.31 35.19 28.54
C TYR A 380 5.17 36.39 28.97
N TYR A 381 4.53 37.48 29.38
CA TYR A 381 5.21 38.65 29.94
C TYR A 381 4.70 38.95 31.35
N ILE A 382 5.61 39.29 32.26
CA ILE A 382 5.28 39.85 33.58
C ILE A 382 5.83 41.28 33.60
N MET A 383 4.98 42.22 33.99
CA MET A 383 5.28 43.63 33.99
C MET A 383 4.86 44.26 35.31
N ASP A 384 5.53 45.32 35.73
CA ASP A 384 5.29 45.97 37.01
C ASP A 384 4.88 47.44 36.79
N VAL A 385 3.88 47.91 37.55
CA VAL A 385 3.47 49.32 37.55
C VAL A 385 3.02 49.70 38.96
N TYR A 386 3.37 50.90 39.44
CA TYR A 386 2.88 51.38 40.74
C TYR A 386 1.40 51.76 40.67
N GLU A 387 0.63 51.54 41.73
CA GLU A 387 -0.82 51.81 41.74
C GLU A 387 -1.18 53.27 41.48
N ASN A 388 -0.43 54.19 42.08
CA ASN A 388 -0.64 55.63 41.90
C ASN A 388 -0.15 56.18 40.55
N ALA A 389 0.26 55.32 39.62
CA ALA A 389 0.69 55.71 38.28
C ALA A 389 -0.45 56.46 37.56
N PRO A 390 -0.23 57.70 37.07
CA PRO A 390 -1.26 58.43 36.34
C PRO A 390 -1.60 57.72 35.01
N ALA A 391 -2.75 58.08 34.44
CA ALA A 391 -3.11 57.65 33.09
C ALA A 391 -2.01 58.04 32.07
N GLY A 392 -1.68 57.12 31.17
CA GLY A 392 -0.61 57.24 30.18
C GLY A 392 0.77 56.82 30.69
N THR A 393 0.88 56.21 31.88
CA THR A 393 2.15 55.68 32.37
C THR A 393 2.57 54.47 31.55
N GLU A 394 3.82 54.46 31.08
CA GLU A 394 4.43 53.35 30.37
C GLU A 394 4.68 52.18 31.32
N VAL A 395 4.12 51.00 30.99
CA VAL A 395 4.26 49.78 31.80
C VAL A 395 5.46 48.98 31.28
N SER A 396 5.34 48.44 30.07
CA SER A 396 6.44 47.79 29.34
C SER A 396 6.01 47.51 27.89
N MET A 397 6.89 46.96 27.08
CA MET A 397 6.60 46.58 25.69
C MET A 397 6.58 45.07 25.49
N VAL A 398 5.71 44.60 24.60
CA VAL A 398 5.78 43.25 24.03
C VAL A 398 6.34 43.29 22.63
N THR A 399 6.95 42.19 22.19
CA THR A 399 7.56 42.11 20.86
C THR A 399 7.17 40.80 20.19
N ALA A 400 6.65 40.89 18.97
CA ALA A 400 6.45 39.77 18.06
C ALA A 400 7.20 40.00 16.74
N GLN A 401 7.59 38.91 16.11
CA GLN A 401 8.25 38.92 14.80
C GLN A 401 7.55 37.91 13.90
N ASP A 402 7.27 38.35 12.69
CA ASP A 402 6.88 37.48 11.59
C ASP A 402 8.05 36.52 11.26
N PRO A 403 7.84 35.20 11.31
CA PRO A 403 8.88 34.21 11.03
C PRO A 403 9.26 34.18 9.55
N ASP A 404 8.38 34.58 8.64
CA ASP A 404 8.49 34.35 7.21
C ASP A 404 9.71 35.06 6.60
N SER A 405 10.21 34.47 5.51
CA SER A 405 11.34 35.01 4.76
C SER A 405 11.09 36.43 4.23
N THR A 406 9.83 36.79 3.97
CA THR A 406 9.38 38.15 3.65
C THR A 406 8.60 38.78 4.81
N ARG A 407 9.29 39.03 5.92
CA ARG A 407 8.71 39.62 7.14
C ARG A 407 7.75 40.77 6.86
N SER A 408 6.50 40.58 7.22
CA SER A 408 5.49 41.64 7.27
C SER A 408 5.68 42.51 8.51
N LYS A 409 5.12 43.73 8.48
CA LYS A 409 5.06 44.56 9.69
C LYS A 409 3.96 44.03 10.62
N VAL A 410 4.30 43.91 11.90
CA VAL A 410 3.40 43.43 12.95
C VAL A 410 2.63 44.59 13.56
N ARG A 411 1.35 44.37 13.85
CA ARG A 411 0.48 45.27 14.61
C ARG A 411 -0.02 44.60 15.88
N TYR A 412 -0.10 45.38 16.95
CA TYR A 412 -0.50 44.92 18.27
C TYR A 412 -1.87 45.47 18.68
N SER A 413 -2.61 44.68 19.47
CA SER A 413 -3.86 45.09 20.10
C SER A 413 -4.10 44.26 21.37
N ILE A 414 -4.85 44.80 22.33
CA ILE A 414 -5.29 44.05 23.51
C ILE A 414 -6.67 43.45 23.23
N ASP A 415 -6.88 42.18 23.59
CA ASP A 415 -8.20 41.55 23.51
C ASP A 415 -9.14 42.16 24.57
N GLN A 416 -9.94 43.13 24.12
CA GLN A 416 -10.88 43.86 24.97
C GLN A 416 -12.02 42.99 25.50
N ASN A 417 -12.23 41.78 24.94
CA ASN A 417 -13.24 40.86 25.50
C ASN A 417 -12.76 40.16 26.77
N ALA A 418 -11.43 40.09 26.97
CA ALA A 418 -10.81 39.50 28.16
C ALA A 418 -10.65 40.52 29.30
N GLU A 419 -10.62 41.81 28.99
CA GLU A 419 -10.33 42.89 29.94
C GLU A 419 -11.52 43.87 30.06
N GLY A 420 -12.43 43.58 31.00
CA GLY A 420 -13.72 44.27 31.13
C GLY A 420 -13.65 45.76 31.48
N ASP A 421 -12.54 46.25 32.05
CA ASP A 421 -12.40 47.62 32.56
C ASP A 421 -11.50 48.54 31.71
N ALA A 422 -10.90 47.99 30.65
CA ALA A 422 -9.98 48.68 29.73
C ALA A 422 -8.92 49.51 30.46
N LEU A 423 -8.24 48.91 31.44
CA LEU A 423 -7.25 49.57 32.31
C LEU A 423 -5.92 49.80 31.59
N PHE A 424 -5.66 49.03 30.53
CA PHE A 424 -4.47 49.17 29.69
C PHE A 424 -4.83 49.46 28.24
N THR A 425 -3.93 50.16 27.54
CA THR A 425 -3.94 50.33 26.09
C THR A 425 -2.56 50.01 25.53
N ILE A 426 -2.51 49.57 24.28
CA ILE A 426 -1.26 49.22 23.59
C ILE A 426 -1.06 50.08 22.35
N ASP A 427 0.16 50.52 22.10
CA ASP A 427 0.54 51.17 20.87
C ASP A 427 0.61 50.15 19.72
N VAL A 428 -0.09 50.47 18.62
CA VAL A 428 -0.33 49.53 17.52
C VAL A 428 0.95 49.11 16.79
N ASP A 429 1.98 49.97 16.74
CA ASP A 429 3.18 49.72 15.95
C ASP A 429 4.37 49.28 16.81
N SER A 430 4.49 49.79 18.04
CA SER A 430 5.62 49.51 18.94
C SER A 430 5.36 48.41 19.96
N GLY A 431 4.09 48.08 20.25
CA GLY A 431 3.75 47.11 21.28
C GLY A 431 3.91 47.62 22.72
N LEU A 432 4.08 48.93 22.91
CA LEU A 432 4.18 49.57 24.24
C LEU A 432 2.82 49.59 24.93
N ILE A 433 2.74 49.03 26.13
CA ILE A 433 1.54 49.01 26.97
C ILE A 433 1.60 50.19 27.95
N THR A 434 0.48 50.90 28.06
CA THR A 434 0.32 52.07 28.94
C THR A 434 -0.97 51.95 29.75
N THR A 435 -1.01 52.58 30.92
CA THR A 435 -2.22 52.66 31.76
C THR A 435 -3.23 53.64 31.15
N THR A 436 -4.53 53.36 31.26
CA THR A 436 -5.60 54.30 30.84
C THR A 436 -6.15 55.13 32.00
N LYS A 437 -5.98 54.63 33.23
CA LYS A 437 -6.44 55.21 34.50
C LYS A 437 -5.42 54.87 35.60
N SER A 438 -5.56 55.52 36.76
CA SER A 438 -4.86 55.09 37.98
C SER A 438 -5.36 53.71 38.41
N LEU A 439 -4.46 52.92 38.99
CA LEU A 439 -4.76 51.59 39.52
C LEU A 439 -4.87 51.67 41.04
N ASP A 440 -5.46 50.66 41.65
CA ASP A 440 -5.53 50.51 43.10
C ASP A 440 -5.16 49.06 43.42
N ARG A 441 -4.05 48.89 44.12
CA ARG A 441 -3.53 47.55 44.39
C ARG A 441 -4.38 46.82 45.42
N GLU A 442 -4.95 47.55 46.37
CA GLU A 442 -5.85 47.02 47.40
C GLU A 442 -7.20 46.59 46.81
N GLU A 443 -7.57 47.13 45.65
CA GLU A 443 -8.66 46.61 44.82
C GLU A 443 -8.24 45.36 44.04
N LEU A 444 -7.19 45.46 43.21
CA LEU A 444 -6.70 44.33 42.41
C LEU A 444 -5.20 44.41 42.14
N ALA A 445 -4.42 43.57 42.83
CA ALA A 445 -2.97 43.55 42.72
C ALA A 445 -2.41 42.94 41.41
N TRP A 446 -3.21 42.20 40.65
CA TRP A 446 -2.76 41.47 39.45
C TRP A 446 -3.80 41.59 38.33
N HIS A 447 -3.37 42.12 37.19
CA HIS A 447 -4.18 42.17 35.98
C HIS A 447 -3.65 41.21 34.94
N ASN A 448 -4.52 40.36 34.39
CA ASN A 448 -4.17 39.45 33.31
C ASN A 448 -4.84 39.95 32.03
N ILE A 449 -4.03 40.31 31.05
CA ILE A 449 -4.48 40.78 29.74
C ILE A 449 -3.93 39.83 28.66
N THR A 450 -4.63 39.75 27.54
CA THR A 450 -4.17 38.98 26.39
C THR A 450 -3.85 39.95 25.26
N VAL A 451 -2.61 39.93 24.79
CA VAL A 451 -2.17 40.78 23.67
C VAL A 451 -2.19 39.96 22.39
N MET A 452 -2.78 40.51 21.34
CA MET A 452 -2.84 39.97 20.00
C MET A 452 -1.81 40.66 19.10
N ALA A 453 -1.04 39.89 18.34
CA ALA A 453 -0.21 40.37 17.24
C ALA A 453 -0.80 39.88 15.90
N SER A 454 -0.78 40.73 14.89
CA SER A 454 -1.29 40.44 13.54
C SER A 454 -0.41 41.07 12.47
N GLU A 455 -0.41 40.52 11.27
CA GLU A 455 0.29 41.16 10.16
C GLU A 455 -0.52 42.31 9.57
N ILE A 456 0.20 43.30 9.04
CA ILE A 456 -0.43 44.43 8.34
C ILE A 456 -1.10 44.01 7.03
N ASP A 457 -0.49 43.06 6.31
CA ASP A 457 -0.91 42.66 4.97
C ASP A 457 -1.92 41.49 5.03
N ASN A 458 -1.89 40.69 6.11
CA ASN A 458 -2.83 39.60 6.36
C ASN A 458 -3.37 39.58 7.81
N PRO A 459 -4.42 40.36 8.11
CA PRO A 459 -4.94 40.49 9.48
C PRO A 459 -5.64 39.23 10.02
N ASN A 460 -5.76 38.16 9.21
CA ASN A 460 -6.30 36.87 9.68
C ASN A 460 -5.23 36.00 10.34
N LEU A 461 -3.95 36.28 10.08
CA LEU A 461 -2.84 35.62 10.73
C LEU A 461 -2.53 36.34 12.03
N VAL A 462 -2.93 35.70 13.13
CA VAL A 462 -2.87 36.28 14.47
C VAL A 462 -2.22 35.32 15.45
N SER A 463 -1.51 35.89 16.43
CA SER A 463 -1.03 35.19 17.61
C SER A 463 -1.42 35.94 18.86
N TYR A 464 -1.41 35.23 19.99
CA TYR A 464 -1.79 35.76 21.29
C TYR A 464 -0.72 35.45 22.32
N VAL A 465 -0.48 36.38 23.24
CA VAL A 465 0.39 36.18 24.39
C VAL A 465 -0.28 36.67 25.68
N PRO A 466 -0.25 35.87 26.77
CA PRO A 466 -0.69 36.33 28.07
C PRO A 466 0.33 37.32 28.67
N VAL A 467 -0.19 38.41 29.22
CA VAL A 467 0.57 39.43 29.93
C VAL A 467 -0.03 39.60 31.31
N THR A 468 0.79 39.46 32.34
CA THR A 468 0.41 39.71 33.73
C THR A 468 1.06 41.00 34.20
N VAL A 469 0.23 41.98 34.56
CA VAL A 469 0.66 43.24 35.15
C VAL A 469 0.51 43.15 36.67
N GLN A 470 1.62 43.20 37.37
CA GLN A 470 1.68 43.29 38.83
C GLN A 470 1.61 44.76 39.24
N VAL A 471 0.62 45.08 40.08
CA VAL A 471 0.51 46.40 40.67
C VAL A 471 1.41 46.46 41.90
N LEU A 472 2.37 47.38 41.89
CA LEU A 472 3.29 47.62 42.97
C LEU A 472 2.70 48.59 43.98
N ASP A 473 2.98 48.29 45.25
CA ASP A 473 2.47 48.97 46.43
C ASP A 473 3.08 50.36 46.63
N VAL A 474 2.23 51.31 47.04
CA VAL A 474 2.56 52.64 47.54
C VAL A 474 1.86 52.78 48.88
N ASN A 475 2.52 53.37 49.88
CA ASN A 475 1.90 53.60 51.18
C ASN A 475 0.88 54.75 51.09
N ASP A 476 -0.38 54.43 50.83
CA ASP A 476 -1.48 55.40 50.74
C ASP A 476 -2.66 55.07 51.66
N ASN A 477 -2.65 53.92 52.35
CA ASN A 477 -3.59 53.61 53.41
C ASN A 477 -2.96 53.84 54.79
N ALA A 478 -3.67 54.56 55.66
CA ALA A 478 -3.28 54.70 57.05
C ALA A 478 -3.82 53.52 57.89
N PRO A 479 -3.09 53.08 58.94
CA PRO A 479 -3.57 52.03 59.83
C PRO A 479 -4.81 52.51 60.60
N TYR A 480 -5.82 51.65 60.75
CA TYR A 480 -7.05 51.95 61.47
C TYR A 480 -7.42 50.86 62.49
N ILE A 481 -8.06 51.27 63.58
CA ILE A 481 -8.49 50.37 64.66
C ILE A 481 -9.77 49.64 64.24
N VAL A 482 -9.75 48.31 64.38
CA VAL A 482 -10.87 47.40 64.07
C VAL A 482 -11.66 47.02 65.33
N THR A 483 -11.05 47.16 66.52
CA THR A 483 -11.72 46.82 67.80
C THR A 483 -12.89 47.76 68.09
N ASP A 484 -13.99 47.18 68.57
CA ASP A 484 -15.17 47.92 69.04
C ASP A 484 -14.82 48.89 70.18
N SER A 485 -15.34 50.11 70.11
CA SER A 485 -15.10 51.19 71.07
C SER A 485 -15.80 50.96 72.41
N ALA A 486 -16.76 50.03 72.48
CA ALA A 486 -17.49 49.72 73.70
C ALA A 486 -16.68 48.75 74.61
N LEU A 487 -16.17 49.28 75.72
CA LEU A 487 -15.52 48.50 76.77
C LEU A 487 -16.41 48.42 78.02
N VAL A 488 -16.70 47.20 78.50
CA VAL A 488 -17.36 46.96 79.78
C VAL A 488 -16.38 46.25 80.72
N VAL A 489 -16.12 46.85 81.88
CA VAL A 489 -15.28 46.28 82.93
C VAL A 489 -16.16 45.93 84.12
N CYS A 490 -16.12 44.67 84.57
CA CYS A 490 -16.89 44.22 85.74
C CYS A 490 -16.22 44.68 87.04
N GLU A 491 -17.02 44.98 88.06
CA GLU A 491 -16.53 45.51 89.36
C GLU A 491 -15.62 44.53 90.13
N ASP A 492 -15.68 43.23 89.82
CA ASP A 492 -14.86 42.18 90.43
C ASP A 492 -13.60 41.81 89.60
N SER A 493 -13.29 42.60 88.57
CA SER A 493 -12.12 42.38 87.72
C SER A 493 -10.83 42.38 88.54
N LYS A 494 -9.98 41.38 88.32
CA LYS A 494 -8.74 41.21 89.08
C LYS A 494 -7.62 42.09 88.52
N ALA A 495 -6.74 42.57 89.39
CA ALA A 495 -5.49 43.18 88.94
C ALA A 495 -4.70 42.21 88.06
N GLY A 496 -4.21 42.70 86.92
CA GLY A 496 -3.55 41.97 85.85
C GLY A 496 -4.48 41.38 84.79
N GLN A 497 -5.80 41.44 84.96
CA GLN A 497 -6.75 40.90 83.99
C GLN A 497 -6.79 41.75 82.71
N VAL A 498 -6.73 41.10 81.55
CA VAL A 498 -6.96 41.72 80.24
C VAL A 498 -8.43 42.06 80.10
N ILE A 499 -8.75 43.34 79.89
CA ILE A 499 -10.12 43.85 79.79
C ILE A 499 -10.52 44.20 78.35
N GLN A 500 -9.55 44.55 77.49
CA GLN A 500 -9.78 44.79 76.07
C GLN A 500 -8.55 44.40 75.27
N THR A 501 -8.79 44.01 74.01
CA THR A 501 -7.74 43.79 73.02
C THR A 501 -7.93 44.77 71.87
N ILE A 502 -6.97 45.65 71.62
CA ILE A 502 -7.00 46.55 70.47
C ILE A 502 -6.34 45.84 69.29
N ARG A 503 -7.04 45.85 68.15
CA ARG A 503 -6.57 45.37 66.86
C ARG A 503 -6.64 46.55 65.91
N ALA A 504 -5.56 46.78 65.18
CA ALA A 504 -5.55 47.66 64.03
C ALA A 504 -5.17 46.86 62.79
N THR A 505 -5.53 47.37 61.63
CA THR A 505 -5.14 46.83 60.35
C THR A 505 -4.75 47.96 59.43
N ASP A 506 -3.86 47.64 58.51
CA ASP A 506 -3.45 48.49 57.41
C ASP A 506 -3.68 47.69 56.13
N LYS A 507 -4.07 48.37 55.05
CA LYS A 507 -4.41 47.70 53.79
C LYS A 507 -3.19 47.52 52.87
N ASP A 508 -2.14 48.32 53.05
CA ASP A 508 -0.94 48.27 52.22
C ASP A 508 -0.17 46.94 52.37
N ASN A 509 0.79 46.66 51.47
CA ASN A 509 1.59 45.43 51.53
C ASN A 509 2.38 45.33 52.82
N PHE A 510 2.73 44.09 53.18
CA PHE A 510 3.72 43.71 54.20
C PHE A 510 4.77 44.72 54.68
N ALA A 511 5.40 45.51 53.80
CA ALA A 511 6.39 46.51 54.17
C ALA A 511 5.75 47.85 54.59
N ASN A 512 4.78 48.34 53.82
CA ASN A 512 4.09 49.61 54.05
C ASN A 512 2.96 49.49 55.07
N GLY A 513 2.28 48.34 55.12
CA GLY A 513 1.26 48.02 56.13
C GLY A 513 1.83 47.63 57.50
N ARG A 514 3.11 47.93 57.76
CA ARG A 514 3.73 47.77 59.09
C ARG A 514 3.53 49.04 59.89
N PHE A 515 2.78 48.92 60.96
CA PHE A 515 2.52 50.01 61.90
C PHE A 515 2.91 49.61 63.33
N THR A 516 3.07 50.62 64.19
CA THR A 516 3.31 50.45 65.62
C THR A 516 2.22 51.18 66.41
N PHE A 517 1.95 50.68 67.61
CA PHE A 517 1.08 51.37 68.56
C PHE A 517 1.92 52.28 69.47
N ALA A 518 1.48 53.51 69.67
CA ALA A 518 2.05 54.45 70.63
C ALA A 518 0.92 55.18 71.37
N LEU A 519 1.15 55.52 72.62
CA LEU A 519 0.22 56.37 73.37
C LEU A 519 0.47 57.85 73.00
N PRO A 520 -0.59 58.68 72.87
CA PRO A 520 -0.44 60.12 72.70
C PRO A 520 0.46 60.73 73.78
N GLU A 521 1.34 61.66 73.40
CA GLU A 521 2.29 62.29 74.34
C GLU A 521 1.61 63.03 75.50
N ASP A 522 0.38 63.52 75.28
CA ASP A 522 -0.39 64.29 76.24
C ASP A 522 -1.32 63.44 77.13
N LEU A 523 -1.24 62.10 77.06
CA LEU A 523 -2.12 61.24 77.83
C LEU A 523 -1.64 61.18 79.30
N PRO A 524 -2.41 61.69 80.28
CA PRO A 524 -2.00 61.67 81.68
C PRO A 524 -1.87 60.22 82.16
N ALA A 525 -0.77 59.92 82.86
CA ALA A 525 -0.51 58.59 83.39
C ALA A 525 -1.72 58.09 84.21
N ASN A 526 -2.42 57.08 83.69
CA ASN A 526 -3.56 56.49 84.39
C ASN A 526 -3.04 55.37 85.31
N PRO A 527 -3.16 55.50 86.65
CA PRO A 527 -2.65 54.49 87.57
C PRO A 527 -3.41 53.16 87.52
N ASN A 528 -4.57 53.12 86.87
CA ASN A 528 -5.47 51.97 86.90
C ASN A 528 -5.33 51.05 85.69
N PHE A 529 -4.77 51.49 84.56
CA PHE A 529 -4.69 50.70 83.33
C PHE A 529 -3.31 50.77 82.69
N THR A 530 -2.84 49.65 82.16
CA THR A 530 -1.64 49.58 81.29
C THR A 530 -2.00 48.99 79.95
N LEU A 531 -1.43 49.56 78.89
CA LEU A 531 -1.44 48.98 77.56
C LEU A 531 -0.14 48.18 77.36
N LYS A 532 -0.27 46.92 76.97
CA LYS A 532 0.86 46.03 76.69
C LYS A 532 0.82 45.53 75.26
N ASP A 533 2.00 45.36 74.68
CA ASP A 533 2.18 44.69 73.39
C ASP A 533 1.99 43.16 73.49
N ASN A 534 2.05 42.46 72.35
CA ASN A 534 1.99 40.99 72.30
C ASN A 534 3.11 40.29 73.09
N ALA A 535 4.24 40.97 73.34
CA ALA A 535 5.36 40.46 74.11
C ALA A 535 5.20 40.72 75.61
N GLY A 536 4.11 41.37 76.03
CA GLY A 536 3.83 41.72 77.42
C GLY A 536 4.59 42.96 77.92
N GLN A 537 5.24 43.71 77.03
CA GLN A 537 5.94 44.95 77.35
C GLN A 537 4.94 46.11 77.42
N THR A 538 5.05 46.93 78.47
CA THR A 538 4.20 48.11 78.63
C THR A 538 4.58 49.17 77.61
N LEU A 539 3.60 49.62 76.83
CA LEU A 539 3.80 50.70 75.85
C LEU A 539 4.00 52.04 76.60
N SER A 540 5.02 52.79 76.18
CA SER A 540 5.36 54.11 76.71
C SER A 540 5.02 55.20 75.67
N THR A 541 5.05 56.48 76.06
CA THR A 541 4.82 57.62 75.15
C THR A 541 5.90 57.78 74.08
N SER A 542 6.99 57.01 74.15
CA SER A 542 8.03 56.96 73.11
C SER A 542 7.77 55.78 72.15
N PRO A 543 7.77 56.00 70.82
CA PRO A 543 7.53 54.95 69.86
C PRO A 543 8.67 53.92 69.89
N GLN A 544 8.38 52.72 70.41
CA GLN A 544 9.27 51.56 70.26
C GLN A 544 8.83 50.72 69.07
N THR A 545 9.80 50.34 68.23
CA THR A 545 9.57 49.59 67.00
C THR A 545 9.35 48.10 67.30
N TYR A 546 8.11 47.65 67.17
CA TYR A 546 7.74 46.22 67.20
C TYR A 546 7.13 45.82 65.86
N LEU A 547 7.67 44.79 65.21
CA LEU A 547 7.33 44.40 63.84
C LEU A 547 6.52 43.09 63.82
N VAL A 548 5.20 43.15 63.64
CA VAL A 548 4.37 41.97 63.28
C VAL A 548 3.01 42.41 62.70
N PRO A 549 2.43 41.71 61.71
CA PRO A 549 1.27 42.17 60.93
C PRO A 549 -0.10 42.02 61.62
N HIS A 550 -0.15 41.39 62.81
CA HIS A 550 -1.36 41.29 63.63
C HIS A 550 -0.99 41.43 65.11
N VAL A 551 -0.82 42.67 65.58
CA VAL A 551 -0.55 42.90 67.01
C VAL A 551 -1.88 43.10 67.76
N VAL A 552 -2.02 42.30 68.81
CA VAL A 552 -3.11 42.17 69.78
C VAL A 552 -2.66 42.90 71.04
N THR A 553 -2.82 44.22 71.11
CA THR A 553 -2.42 44.94 72.32
C THR A 553 -3.49 44.76 73.41
N HIS A 554 -3.05 44.43 74.62
CA HIS A 554 -3.95 44.14 75.74
C HIS A 554 -3.99 45.33 76.71
N ILE A 555 -5.18 45.79 77.05
CA ILE A 555 -5.39 46.69 78.19
C ILE A 555 -5.55 45.82 79.44
N THR A 556 -4.73 46.03 80.46
CA THR A 556 -4.83 45.33 81.75
C THR A 556 -5.13 46.28 82.90
N LEU A 557 -6.04 45.88 83.80
CA LEU A 557 -6.31 46.60 85.05
C LEU A 557 -5.16 46.38 86.04
N ILE A 558 -4.68 47.40 86.75
CA ILE A 558 -3.51 47.30 87.67
C ILE A 558 -3.91 47.40 89.14
N SER A 559 -5.12 47.88 89.46
CA SER A 559 -5.57 48.09 90.83
C SER A 559 -6.93 47.41 91.10
N SER A 560 -7.06 46.80 92.28
CA SER A 560 -8.34 46.32 92.81
C SER A 560 -8.91 47.37 93.77
N LEU A 561 -10.08 47.94 93.46
CA LEU A 561 -10.80 48.81 94.41
C LEU A 561 -11.58 47.95 95.43
N PRO A 562 -11.56 48.27 96.73
CA PRO A 562 -12.38 47.60 97.73
C PRO A 562 -13.79 48.22 97.86
N LEU A 563 -14.80 47.37 98.04
CA LEU A 563 -16.21 47.71 98.29
C LEU A 563 -16.46 48.41 99.64
N LEU A 564 -17.34 49.42 99.66
CA LEU A 564 -18.20 49.71 100.83
C LEU A 564 -19.53 50.45 100.45
N PHE A 565 -20.65 49.70 100.55
CA PHE A 565 -22.11 49.96 100.79
C PHE A 565 -22.72 51.40 100.78
N LEU A 566 -23.94 51.68 100.26
CA LEU A 566 -25.28 51.27 100.78
C LEU A 566 -26.48 51.71 99.87
N LEU A 567 -27.58 50.94 99.96
CA LEU A 567 -28.87 50.94 99.21
C LEU A 567 -29.85 52.14 99.40
N PHE A 568 -30.70 52.40 98.38
CA PHE A 568 -32.19 52.25 98.30
C PHE A 568 -32.75 53.05 97.07
N PHE A 569 -33.16 52.42 95.94
CA PHE A 569 -34.53 52.03 95.50
C PHE A 569 -35.54 53.22 95.35
N PHE A 570 -36.29 53.51 94.26
CA PHE A 570 -37.12 52.69 93.35
C PHE A 570 -37.45 53.45 92.00
N ILE A 571 -37.39 52.74 90.85
CA ILE A 571 -38.38 52.60 89.73
C ILE A 571 -38.89 53.88 88.99
N SER A 572 -38.90 54.00 87.65
CA SER A 572 -39.48 53.11 86.62
C SER A 572 -39.12 53.49 85.16
N LEU A 573 -38.64 52.50 84.38
CA LEU A 573 -39.05 52.06 83.00
C LEU A 573 -39.22 53.11 81.87
N GLN A 574 -38.69 52.96 80.63
CA GLN A 574 -38.54 51.80 79.71
C GLN A 574 -37.33 52.08 78.76
N GLY A 575 -36.62 51.16 78.11
CA GLY A 575 -36.69 49.72 77.91
C GLY A 575 -35.65 49.30 76.83
N GLN A 576 -35.19 48.02 76.90
CA GLN A 576 -34.24 47.27 76.02
C GLN A 576 -32.77 47.16 76.51
N PRO A 577 -32.11 46.01 76.32
CA PRO A 577 -32.41 44.69 76.85
C PRO A 577 -31.34 44.22 77.86
N SER A 578 -31.79 43.46 78.84
CA SER A 578 -31.05 42.94 79.99
C SER A 578 -30.24 41.69 79.66
N CYS A 579 -28.94 41.69 80.01
CA CYS A 579 -28.15 40.48 80.22
C CYS A 579 -27.96 40.30 81.74
N PHE A 580 -28.56 39.26 82.31
CA PHE A 580 -28.43 38.89 83.72
C PHE A 580 -27.25 37.91 83.88
N LEU A 581 -26.19 38.35 84.54
CA LEU A 581 -25.31 37.50 85.35
C LEU A 581 -25.33 38.07 86.77
N GLY A 582 -25.58 37.20 87.75
CA GLY A 582 -26.12 37.53 89.07
C GLY A 582 -25.47 38.70 89.81
N ASN A 583 -26.33 39.51 90.44
CA ASN A 583 -26.06 40.53 91.47
C ASN A 583 -24.95 41.57 91.24
N GLN A 584 -24.39 41.71 90.04
CA GLN A 584 -23.37 42.73 89.74
C GLN A 584 -23.95 43.93 89.01
N VAL A 585 -23.50 45.12 89.42
CA VAL A 585 -23.85 46.40 88.78
C VAL A 585 -22.82 46.69 87.70
N CYS A 586 -23.21 46.61 86.42
CA CYS A 586 -22.35 47.05 85.31
C CYS A 586 -22.51 48.56 85.09
N VAL A 587 -21.41 49.30 85.08
CA VAL A 587 -21.40 50.74 84.75
C VAL A 587 -21.27 50.90 83.24
N TYR A 588 -22.25 51.58 82.63
CA TYR A 588 -22.21 51.99 81.23
C TYR A 588 -21.37 53.26 81.11
N VAL A 589 -20.31 53.26 80.30
CA VAL A 589 -19.62 54.50 79.91
C VAL A 589 -20.01 54.77 78.45
N SER A 590 -20.98 55.67 78.23
CA SER A 590 -21.29 56.18 76.90
C SER A 590 -20.83 57.63 76.77
N SER A 591 -20.00 57.94 75.78
CA SER A 591 -19.70 59.31 75.37
C SER A 591 -20.60 59.73 74.21
N THR A 592 -21.71 60.39 74.53
CA THR A 592 -22.34 61.34 73.61
C THR A 592 -22.79 62.53 74.43
N LEU A 593 -22.44 63.75 74.02
CA LEU A 593 -23.41 64.86 73.83
C LEU A 593 -22.71 66.11 73.26
N PRO A 594 -23.38 66.89 72.40
CA PRO A 594 -22.88 68.16 71.89
C PRO A 594 -23.27 69.35 72.78
N GLY A 595 -22.31 70.25 72.98
CA GLY A 595 -22.58 71.68 73.23
C GLY A 595 -22.22 72.21 74.61
N GLY A 596 -21.24 73.13 74.63
CA GLY A 596 -21.19 74.23 75.60
C GLY A 596 -20.11 74.13 76.68
N ASP A 597 -18.94 74.69 76.36
CA ASP A 597 -17.89 75.27 77.20
C ASP A 597 -17.90 74.98 78.72
N GLY A 598 -17.06 74.03 79.10
CA GLY A 598 -16.64 73.78 80.47
C GLY A 598 -15.68 72.59 80.50
N TRP A 599 -14.44 72.84 80.93
CA TRP A 599 -13.32 71.89 81.00
C TRP A 599 -13.75 70.50 81.50
N ALA A 600 -13.66 69.49 80.63
CA ALA A 600 -13.95 68.10 80.93
C ALA A 600 -12.74 67.22 80.59
N VAL A 601 -12.31 66.42 81.57
CA VAL A 601 -11.33 65.34 81.40
C VAL A 601 -12.05 64.20 80.66
N MET A 602 -11.82 64.12 79.35
CA MET A 602 -12.23 62.99 78.51
C MET A 602 -11.01 62.10 78.25
N ILE A 603 -11.04 60.89 78.80
CA ILE A 603 -10.19 59.78 78.37
C ILE A 603 -10.80 59.26 77.07
N SER A 604 -10.27 59.75 75.95
CA SER A 604 -10.41 59.13 74.64
C SER A 604 -9.42 57.96 74.58
N PHE A 605 -9.86 56.81 74.07
CA PHE A 605 -8.97 55.73 73.65
C PHE A 605 -7.98 56.20 72.59
#